data_AF-A0A1G0ZQW7-F1
#
_entry.id   AF-A0A1G0ZQW7-F1
#
_cell.length_a   1.000
_cell.length_b   1.000
_cell.length_c   1.000
_cell.angle_alpha   90.00
_cell.angle_beta   90.00
_cell.angle_gamma   90.00
#
_symmetry.space_group_name_H-M   'P 1'
#
loop_
_entity.id
_entity.type
_entity.pdbx_description
1 polymer ?
#
loop_
_entity_poly.entity_id
_entity_poly.type
_entity_poly.pdbx_seq_one_letter_code
_entity_poly.pdbx_strand_id
1 'polypeptide(L)'
;MKVKCPYCNETSAWNDNKCPLCNKFALMPGFLKPKTHRKRSYHRERKSSITSPWMLNAGVFNVFGTLTKLPKWVLWIGFISVIGAYFQVSMLKYEQPEAISKAKYNISVLNTALDYFSRDCGRYPSAQEGLAALVSDPNVAGWKGPYIEKLKWDSWKRGFRYSSDGKTFRLFSLGADGLEGTADDIATSDRFKAAGEAETEISVSVEELRSLKKDMPKSGNAK
;
A
#
# COMPACT_ATOMS: atom_id res chain seq x y z
N MET A 1 -6.93 -26.14 -49.68
CA MET A 1 -7.28 -25.14 -50.72
C MET A 1 -6.02 -24.86 -51.53
N LYS A 2 -6.11 -24.73 -52.86
CA LYS A 2 -4.94 -24.39 -53.70
C LYS A 2 -4.84 -22.87 -53.82
N VAL A 3 -3.67 -22.30 -53.57
CA VAL A 3 -3.42 -20.85 -53.61
C VAL A 3 -2.27 -20.57 -54.59
N LYS A 4 -2.39 -19.47 -55.34
CA LYS A 4 -1.36 -19.04 -56.29
C LYS A 4 -0.24 -18.32 -55.56
N CYS A 5 1.01 -18.76 -55.76
CA CYS A 5 2.18 -18.13 -55.15
C CYS A 5 2.52 -16.81 -55.86
N PRO A 6 2.75 -15.69 -55.15
CA PRO A 6 3.16 -14.42 -55.77
C PRO A 6 4.59 -14.45 -56.33
N TYR A 7 5.42 -15.42 -55.93
CA TYR A 7 6.82 -15.50 -56.36
C TYR A 7 7.04 -16.43 -57.55
N CYS A 8 6.51 -17.66 -57.52
CA CYS A 8 6.68 -18.63 -58.60
C CYS A 8 5.46 -18.71 -59.54
N ASN A 9 4.37 -17.99 -59.25
CA ASN A 9 3.14 -17.95 -60.03
C ASN A 9 2.42 -19.29 -60.23
N GLU A 10 2.86 -20.36 -59.55
CA GLU A 10 2.23 -21.67 -59.57
C GLU A 10 1.16 -21.83 -58.48
N THR A 11 0.12 -22.62 -58.77
CA THR A 11 -0.97 -22.94 -57.84
C THR A 11 -0.70 -24.26 -57.12
N SER A 12 -0.48 -24.21 -55.81
CA SER A 12 -0.21 -25.39 -54.99
C SER A 12 -1.01 -25.38 -53.68
N ALA A 13 -1.08 -26.52 -52.99
CA ALA A 13 -1.71 -26.61 -51.68
C ALA A 13 -0.71 -26.16 -50.60
N TRP A 14 -1.01 -25.07 -49.91
CA TRP A 14 -0.17 -24.54 -48.83
C TRP A 14 -0.72 -25.03 -47.49
N ASN A 15 0.13 -25.63 -46.67
CA ASN A 15 -0.23 -26.04 -45.31
C ASN A 15 0.12 -24.97 -44.26
N ASP A 16 1.11 -24.13 -44.54
CA ASP A 16 1.55 -23.02 -43.71
C ASP A 16 1.85 -21.79 -44.58
N ASN A 17 2.44 -20.74 -44.03
CA ASN A 17 2.82 -19.52 -44.76
C ASN A 17 3.99 -19.71 -45.76
N LYS A 18 4.33 -20.96 -46.13
CA LYS A 18 5.51 -21.31 -46.93
C LYS A 18 5.11 -22.09 -48.18
N CYS A 19 5.60 -21.66 -49.33
CA CYS A 19 5.34 -22.37 -50.59
C CYS A 19 6.15 -23.68 -50.66
N PRO A 20 5.54 -24.84 -50.98
CA PRO A 20 6.28 -26.11 -51.10
C PRO A 20 7.22 -26.17 -52.31
N LEU A 21 7.01 -25.31 -53.32
CA LEU A 21 7.78 -25.33 -54.57
C LEU A 21 8.98 -24.38 -54.52
N CYS A 22 8.74 -23.11 -54.19
CA CYS A 22 9.79 -22.09 -54.17
C CYS A 22 10.35 -21.80 -52.77
N ASN A 23 9.83 -22.45 -51.72
CA ASN A 23 10.27 -22.34 -50.33
C ASN A 23 10.26 -20.91 -49.72
N LYS A 24 9.64 -19.94 -50.40
CA LYS A 24 9.50 -18.55 -49.94
C LYS A 24 8.27 -18.39 -49.04
N PHE A 25 8.37 -17.47 -48.09
CA PHE A 25 7.27 -17.13 -47.18
C PHE A 25 6.38 -16.06 -47.81
N ALA A 26 5.07 -16.24 -47.71
CA ALA A 26 4.08 -15.21 -48.06
C ALA A 26 3.09 -15.06 -46.92
N LEU A 27 2.72 -13.82 -46.61
CA LEU A 27 1.70 -13.52 -45.60
C LEU A 27 0.33 -13.85 -46.19
N MET A 28 -0.21 -15.01 -45.81
CA MET A 28 -1.57 -15.39 -46.18
C MET A 28 -2.58 -14.64 -45.29
N PRO A 29 -3.63 -14.03 -45.85
CA PRO A 29 -4.70 -13.43 -45.06
C PRO A 29 -5.41 -14.52 -44.23
N GLY A 30 -5.89 -14.14 -43.04
CA GLY A 30 -6.32 -15.08 -41.99
C GLY A 30 -7.39 -16.09 -42.41
N PHE A 31 -8.21 -15.78 -43.42
CA PHE A 31 -9.25 -16.68 -43.93
C PHE A 31 -8.71 -17.87 -44.75
N LEU A 32 -7.47 -17.80 -45.26
CA LEU A 32 -6.83 -18.89 -46.01
C LEU A 32 -6.00 -19.83 -45.13
N LYS A 33 -5.83 -19.52 -43.84
CA LYS A 33 -5.08 -20.40 -42.93
C LYS A 33 -5.93 -21.65 -42.61
N PRO A 34 -5.38 -22.87 -42.76
CA PRO A 34 -6.08 -24.06 -42.30
C PRO A 34 -6.32 -23.94 -40.80
N LYS A 35 -7.59 -24.12 -40.36
CA LYS A 35 -7.93 -24.17 -38.93
C LYS A 35 -7.27 -25.40 -38.35
N THR A 36 -6.11 -25.24 -37.69
CA THR A 36 -5.51 -26.32 -36.93
C THR A 36 -6.48 -26.65 -35.80
N HIS A 37 -7.12 -27.82 -35.89
CA HIS A 37 -8.00 -28.31 -34.85
C HIS A 37 -7.12 -28.70 -33.66
N ARG A 38 -6.72 -27.70 -32.86
CA ARG A 38 -5.98 -27.90 -31.61
C ARG A 38 -6.89 -28.71 -30.71
N LYS A 39 -6.72 -30.04 -30.70
CA LYS A 39 -7.38 -30.92 -29.75
C LYS A 39 -6.97 -30.41 -28.37
N ARG A 40 -7.90 -29.73 -27.71
CA ARG A 40 -7.76 -29.28 -26.33
C ARG A 40 -7.86 -30.55 -25.51
N SER A 41 -6.72 -31.20 -25.27
CA SER A 41 -6.62 -32.34 -24.37
C SER A 41 -7.03 -31.84 -23.00
N TYR A 42 -8.30 -32.02 -22.66
CA TYR A 42 -8.74 -31.92 -21.28
C TYR A 42 -8.03 -33.05 -20.53
N HIS A 43 -6.89 -32.75 -19.93
CA HIS A 43 -6.45 -33.52 -18.78
C HIS A 43 -7.53 -33.31 -17.73
N ARG A 44 -8.47 -34.25 -17.67
CA ARG A 44 -9.33 -34.41 -16.51
C ARG A 44 -8.39 -34.88 -15.42
N GLU A 45 -7.80 -33.93 -14.72
CA GLU A 45 -7.16 -34.15 -13.44
C GLU A 45 -8.25 -34.75 -12.56
N ARG A 46 -8.31 -36.08 -12.52
CA ARG A 46 -9.06 -36.80 -11.51
C ARG A 46 -8.36 -36.40 -10.23
N LYS A 47 -8.88 -35.38 -9.55
CA LYS A 47 -8.62 -35.16 -8.14
C LYS A 47 -9.04 -36.46 -7.48
N SER A 48 -8.07 -37.34 -7.26
CA SER A 48 -8.21 -38.43 -6.32
C SER A 48 -8.49 -37.73 -5.00
N SER A 49 -9.75 -37.69 -4.59
CA SER A 49 -10.05 -37.38 -3.20
C SER A 49 -9.16 -38.31 -2.37
N ILE A 50 -8.44 -37.74 -1.42
CA ILE A 50 -7.56 -38.43 -0.46
C ILE A 50 -8.47 -39.22 0.50
N THR A 51 -9.22 -40.16 -0.06
CA THR A 51 -10.21 -40.99 0.62
C THR A 51 -10.19 -42.34 -0.07
N SER A 52 -9.00 -42.94 -0.15
CA SER A 52 -8.85 -44.33 -0.52
C SER A 52 -9.47 -45.19 0.59
N PRO A 53 -10.37 -46.15 0.28
CA PRO A 53 -11.12 -46.93 1.28
C PRO A 53 -10.30 -47.71 2.32
N TRP A 54 -8.99 -47.91 2.10
CA TRP A 54 -8.09 -48.52 3.07
C TRP A 54 -7.71 -47.59 4.24
N MET A 55 -7.97 -46.28 4.16
CA MET A 55 -7.74 -45.33 5.26
C MET A 55 -8.95 -45.19 6.21
N LEU A 56 -10.12 -45.69 5.80
CA LEU A 56 -11.35 -45.60 6.62
C LEU A 56 -11.57 -46.83 7.50
N ASN A 57 -10.67 -47.82 7.47
CA ASN A 57 -10.85 -49.08 8.18
C ASN A 57 -9.62 -49.47 9.00
N ALA A 58 -9.36 -48.72 10.07
CA ALA A 58 -8.74 -49.18 11.32
C ALA A 58 -8.60 -48.01 12.31
N GLY A 59 -9.50 -47.89 13.28
CA GLY A 59 -9.22 -47.19 14.55
C GLY A 59 -9.73 -45.75 14.73
N VAL A 60 -9.94 -44.95 13.68
CA VAL A 60 -10.29 -43.51 13.87
C VAL A 60 -11.77 -43.30 14.24
N PHE A 61 -12.68 -44.18 13.80
CA PHE A 61 -14.12 -44.03 14.04
C PHE A 61 -14.65 -44.77 15.28
N ASN A 62 -13.79 -45.44 16.06
CA ASN A 62 -14.18 -46.02 17.35
C ASN A 62 -14.24 -44.98 18.50
N VAL A 63 -14.15 -43.69 18.18
CA VAL A 63 -14.36 -42.59 19.14
C VAL A 63 -15.85 -42.32 19.37
N PHE A 64 -16.74 -42.63 18.42
CA PHE A 64 -18.17 -42.32 18.54
C PHE A 64 -18.91 -43.15 19.60
N GLY A 65 -18.44 -44.37 19.89
CA GLY A 65 -19.08 -45.27 20.88
C GLY A 65 -18.76 -44.96 22.33
N THR A 66 -17.60 -44.36 22.61
CA THR A 66 -17.19 -43.95 23.97
C THR A 66 -17.55 -42.50 24.29
N LEU A 67 -17.79 -41.68 23.27
CA LEU A 67 -18.14 -40.26 23.42
C LEU A 67 -19.48 -40.03 24.11
N THR A 68 -20.43 -40.96 24.00
CA THR A 68 -21.75 -40.88 24.65
C THR A 68 -21.74 -41.24 26.14
N LYS A 69 -20.63 -41.82 26.64
CA LYS A 69 -20.45 -42.17 28.05
C LYS A 69 -19.71 -41.09 28.85
N LEU A 70 -19.24 -40.03 28.21
CA LEU A 70 -18.63 -38.91 28.90
C LEU A 70 -19.71 -38.08 29.61
N PRO A 71 -19.40 -37.54 30.80
CA PRO A 71 -20.34 -36.68 31.48
C PRO A 71 -20.55 -35.40 30.66
N LYS A 72 -21.81 -34.92 30.60
CA LYS A 72 -22.26 -33.86 29.69
C LYS A 72 -21.43 -32.56 29.73
N TRP A 73 -20.71 -32.30 30.82
CA TRP A 73 -19.83 -31.13 30.98
C TRP A 73 -18.59 -31.15 30.07
N VAL A 74 -18.12 -32.33 29.62
CA VAL A 74 -16.97 -32.43 28.70
C VAL A 74 -17.31 -31.89 27.31
N LEU A 75 -18.54 -32.10 26.84
CA LEU A 75 -19.04 -31.52 25.59
C LEU A 75 -19.10 -29.99 25.66
N TRP A 76 -19.48 -29.44 26.82
CA TRP A 76 -19.50 -28.00 27.08
C TRP A 76 -18.10 -27.38 27.05
N ILE A 77 -17.11 -28.01 27.68
CA ILE A 77 -15.72 -27.52 27.66
C ILE A 77 -15.15 -27.54 26.24
N GLY A 78 -15.43 -28.59 25.46
CA GLY A 78 -15.03 -28.65 24.05
C GLY A 78 -15.64 -27.52 23.22
N PHE A 79 -16.93 -27.22 23.44
CA PHE A 79 -17.63 -26.14 22.74
C PHE A 79 -17.09 -24.75 23.12
N ILE A 80 -16.86 -24.50 24.41
CA ILE A 80 -16.26 -23.25 24.91
C ILE A 80 -14.83 -23.09 24.40
N SER A 81 -14.05 -24.17 24.29
CA SER A 81 -12.69 -24.13 23.76
C SER A 81 -12.67 -23.68 22.29
N VAL A 82 -13.56 -24.23 21.44
CA VAL A 82 -13.67 -23.85 20.02
C VAL A 82 -14.12 -22.40 19.87
N ILE A 83 -15.08 -21.95 20.67
CA ILE A 83 -15.57 -20.56 20.63
C ILE A 83 -14.50 -19.58 21.15
N GLY A 84 -13.78 -19.93 22.22
CA GLY A 84 -12.71 -19.12 22.79
C GLY A 84 -11.56 -18.88 21.81
N ALA A 85 -11.17 -19.92 21.05
CA ALA A 85 -10.17 -19.79 19.99
C ALA A 85 -10.63 -18.88 18.84
N TYR A 86 -11.93 -18.91 18.52
CA TYR A 86 -12.50 -18.05 17.47
C TYR A 86 -12.50 -16.56 17.86
N PHE A 87 -12.74 -16.25 19.14
CA PHE A 87 -12.87 -14.88 19.61
C PHE A 87 -11.54 -14.09 19.60
N GLN A 88 -10.40 -14.77 19.73
CA GLN A 88 -9.08 -14.12 19.78
C GLN A 88 -8.58 -13.62 18.42
N VAL A 89 -9.00 -14.23 17.31
CA VAL A 89 -8.53 -13.85 15.96
C VAL A 89 -9.06 -12.49 15.51
N SER A 90 -10.14 -11.99 16.13
CA SER A 90 -10.74 -10.70 15.76
C SER A 90 -9.87 -9.47 16.09
N MET A 91 -8.78 -9.64 16.84
CA MET A 91 -7.94 -8.53 17.34
C MET A 91 -6.65 -8.32 16.56
N LEU A 92 -6.37 -9.12 15.52
CA LEU A 92 -5.31 -8.79 14.59
C LEU A 92 -5.72 -7.50 13.87
N LYS A 93 -5.16 -6.38 14.32
CA LYS A 93 -5.29 -5.07 13.68
C LYS A 93 -4.77 -5.21 12.25
N TYR A 94 -5.70 -5.45 11.33
CA TYR A 94 -5.41 -5.41 9.92
C TYR A 94 -5.19 -3.93 9.57
N GLU A 95 -3.93 -3.58 9.31
CA GLU A 95 -3.54 -2.32 8.71
C GLU A 95 -4.36 -2.16 7.42
N GLN A 96 -5.38 -1.29 7.42
CA GLN A 96 -6.27 -1.16 6.27
C GLN A 96 -5.55 -0.30 5.22
N PRO A 97 -5.06 -0.86 4.09
CA PRO A 97 -4.35 -0.07 3.07
C PRO A 97 -5.26 1.03 2.49
N GLU A 98 -6.58 0.80 2.51
CA GLU A 98 -7.58 1.79 2.13
C GLU A 98 -7.65 2.97 3.11
N ALA A 99 -7.52 2.72 4.41
CA ALA A 99 -7.54 3.76 5.43
C ALA A 99 -6.33 4.69 5.26
N ILE A 100 -5.15 4.11 5.05
CA ILE A 100 -3.90 4.83 4.78
C ILE A 100 -4.04 5.66 3.50
N SER A 101 -4.59 5.07 2.44
CA SER A 101 -4.75 5.75 1.14
C SER A 101 -5.72 6.95 1.24
N LYS A 102 -6.83 6.79 1.97
CA LYS A 102 -7.78 7.89 2.25
C LYS A 102 -7.13 9.00 3.08
N ALA A 103 -6.35 8.64 4.09
CA ALA A 103 -5.62 9.60 4.91
C ALA A 103 -4.64 10.44 4.06
N LYS A 104 -3.82 9.77 3.23
CA LYS A 104 -2.88 10.41 2.30
C LYS A 104 -3.59 11.36 1.33
N TYR A 105 -4.72 10.94 0.77
CA TYR A 105 -5.51 11.79 -0.12
C TYR A 105 -6.01 13.05 0.60
N ASN A 106 -6.59 12.90 1.80
CA ASN A 106 -7.08 14.03 2.58
C ASN A 106 -5.94 15.01 2.95
N ILE A 107 -4.76 14.50 3.33
CA ILE A 107 -3.57 15.32 3.59
C ILE A 107 -3.14 16.09 2.34
N SER A 108 -3.15 15.45 1.16
CA SER A 108 -2.85 16.13 -0.11
C SER A 108 -3.81 17.29 -0.38
N VAL A 109 -5.11 17.09 -0.14
CA VAL A 109 -6.13 18.14 -0.32
C VAL A 109 -5.88 19.30 0.65
N LEU A 110 -5.59 19.01 1.92
CA LEU A 110 -5.28 20.02 2.92
C LEU A 110 -3.99 20.78 2.59
N ASN A 111 -2.95 20.11 2.07
CA ASN A 111 -1.73 20.77 1.61
C ASN A 111 -2.02 21.77 0.49
N THR A 112 -2.81 21.37 -0.51
CA THR A 112 -3.21 22.29 -1.59
C THR A 112 -4.00 23.49 -1.07
N ALA A 113 -4.91 23.27 -0.11
CA ALA A 113 -5.66 24.37 0.52
C ALA A 113 -4.74 25.33 1.31
N LEU A 114 -3.75 24.80 2.03
CA LEU A 114 -2.75 25.60 2.74
C LEU A 114 -1.84 26.39 1.79
N ASP A 115 -1.48 25.81 0.64
CA ASP A 115 -0.70 26.50 -0.39
C ASP A 115 -1.50 27.68 -0.99
N TYR A 116 -2.81 27.51 -1.22
CA TYR A 116 -3.67 28.62 -1.66
C TYR A 116 -3.78 29.72 -0.60
N PHE A 117 -3.98 29.36 0.67
CA PHE A 117 -3.99 30.32 1.77
C PHE A 117 -2.66 31.10 1.84
N SER A 118 -1.53 30.41 1.74
CA SER A 118 -0.21 31.04 1.74
C SER A 118 0.00 31.97 0.55
N ARG A 119 -0.51 31.61 -0.63
CA ARG A 119 -0.46 32.45 -1.83
C ARG A 119 -1.26 33.74 -1.69
N ASP A 120 -2.40 33.70 -1.02
CA ASP A 120 -3.30 34.84 -0.89
C ASP A 120 -2.97 35.73 0.31
N CYS A 121 -2.70 35.13 1.47
CA CYS A 121 -2.41 35.83 2.72
C CYS A 121 -0.90 36.08 2.95
N GLY A 122 -0.02 35.46 2.16
CA GLY A 122 1.44 35.57 2.27
C GLY A 122 2.06 34.78 3.43
N ARG A 123 1.27 34.04 4.20
CA ARG A 123 1.71 33.22 5.34
C ARG A 123 0.82 31.99 5.48
N TYR A 124 1.31 30.95 6.17
CA TYR A 124 0.45 29.86 6.62
C TYR A 124 -0.35 30.25 7.88
N PRO A 125 -1.47 29.57 8.17
CA PRO A 125 -2.18 29.72 9.43
C PRO A 125 -1.25 29.44 10.63
N SER A 126 -1.45 30.14 11.74
CA SER A 126 -0.72 29.86 12.98
C SER A 126 -1.24 28.58 13.66
N ALA A 127 -0.50 28.04 14.63
CA ALA A 127 -0.98 26.90 15.42
C ALA A 127 -2.27 27.22 16.21
N GLN A 128 -2.52 28.50 16.53
CA GLN A 128 -3.73 28.96 17.24
C GLN A 128 -4.94 29.02 16.30
N GLU A 129 -4.73 29.48 15.06
CA GLU A 129 -5.77 29.53 14.03
C GLU A 129 -6.08 28.12 13.49
N GLY A 130 -5.04 27.29 13.35
CA GLY A 130 -5.11 25.90 12.94
C GLY A 130 -5.73 25.69 11.56
N LEU A 131 -6.28 24.49 11.34
CA LEU A 131 -6.96 24.13 10.11
C LEU A 131 -8.35 24.78 9.95
N ALA A 132 -8.87 25.42 11.02
CA ALA A 132 -10.15 26.12 10.97
C ALA A 132 -10.09 27.37 10.06
N ALA A 133 -8.92 28.00 9.96
CA ALA A 133 -8.64 29.11 9.05
C ALA A 133 -8.89 28.82 7.57
N LEU A 134 -8.92 27.53 7.19
CA LEU A 134 -9.20 27.11 5.82
C LEU A 134 -10.71 27.13 5.49
N VAL A 135 -11.57 27.06 6.52
CA VAL A 135 -13.03 26.99 6.37
C VAL A 135 -13.66 28.35 6.68
N SER A 136 -13.28 28.96 7.80
CA SER A 136 -13.80 30.23 8.26
C SER A 136 -12.69 31.27 8.30
N ASP A 137 -13.00 32.48 7.86
CA ASP A 137 -12.05 33.60 7.87
C ASP A 137 -11.55 33.88 9.31
N PRO A 138 -10.24 33.74 9.58
CA PRO A 138 -9.65 34.09 10.87
C PRO A 138 -9.42 35.61 11.04
N ASN A 139 -10.07 36.46 10.24
CA ASN A 139 -9.88 37.92 10.18
C ASN A 139 -8.48 38.28 9.65
N VAL A 140 -8.04 37.58 8.62
CA VAL A 140 -6.72 37.77 8.01
C VAL A 140 -6.86 38.53 6.69
N ALA A 141 -6.08 39.60 6.55
CA ALA A 141 -6.07 40.41 5.34
C ALA A 141 -5.65 39.56 4.12
N GLY A 142 -6.48 39.58 3.07
CA GLY A 142 -6.22 38.83 1.83
C GLY A 142 -6.92 37.47 1.74
N TRP A 143 -7.67 37.05 2.76
CA TRP A 143 -8.47 35.83 2.69
C TRP A 143 -9.56 35.94 1.61
N LYS A 144 -9.54 35.03 0.62
CA LYS A 144 -10.43 35.10 -0.57
C LYS A 144 -11.62 34.17 -0.53
N GLY A 145 -11.81 33.43 0.56
CA GLY A 145 -12.89 32.47 0.68
C GLY A 145 -12.45 31.17 1.34
N PRO A 146 -13.42 30.26 1.57
CA PRO A 146 -13.11 28.95 2.11
C PRO A 146 -12.27 28.17 1.11
N TYR A 147 -11.04 27.84 1.50
CA TYR A 147 -10.12 27.01 0.71
C TYR A 147 -10.51 25.52 0.75
N ILE A 148 -11.35 25.14 1.72
CA ILE A 148 -11.93 23.81 1.82
C ILE A 148 -13.38 23.90 2.29
N GLU A 149 -14.26 23.08 1.71
CA GLU A 149 -15.68 23.07 2.07
C GLU A 149 -15.90 22.55 3.50
N LYS A 150 -15.23 21.45 3.85
CA LYS A 150 -15.37 20.76 5.13
C LYS A 150 -14.08 20.06 5.52
N LEU A 151 -13.73 20.18 6.80
CA LEU A 151 -12.62 19.44 7.36
C LEU A 151 -13.02 17.97 7.53
N LYS A 152 -12.47 17.08 6.70
CA LYS A 152 -12.69 15.64 6.83
C LYS A 152 -11.84 15.10 7.98
N TRP A 153 -12.39 14.15 8.71
CA TRP A 153 -11.62 13.37 9.67
C TRP A 153 -10.84 12.28 8.96
N ASP A 154 -9.80 11.82 9.64
CA ASP A 154 -9.02 10.69 9.22
C ASP A 154 -9.83 9.37 9.32
N SER A 155 -9.36 8.32 8.65
CA SER A 155 -9.98 6.99 8.62
C SER A 155 -10.16 6.37 10.01
N TRP A 156 -9.34 6.78 10.98
CA TRP A 156 -9.46 6.39 12.40
C TRP A 156 -10.31 7.36 13.24
N LYS A 157 -11.13 8.21 12.59
CA LYS A 157 -12.01 9.23 13.21
C LYS A 157 -11.27 10.25 14.08
N ARG A 158 -10.01 10.51 13.75
CA ARG A 158 -9.16 11.50 14.43
C ARG A 158 -9.01 12.73 13.54
N GLY A 159 -8.81 13.89 14.14
CA GLY A 159 -8.44 15.10 13.42
C GLY A 159 -6.97 15.06 13.00
N PHE A 160 -6.63 15.70 11.88
CA PHE A 160 -5.24 15.88 11.47
C PHE A 160 -4.50 16.79 12.46
N ARG A 161 -3.23 16.49 12.71
CA ARG A 161 -2.34 17.31 13.54
C ARG A 161 -1.66 18.34 12.66
N TYR A 162 -1.75 19.60 13.08
CA TYR A 162 -1.20 20.75 12.39
C TYR A 162 -0.32 21.54 13.35
N SER A 163 0.90 21.83 12.92
CA SER A 163 1.81 22.77 13.60
C SER A 163 2.44 23.67 12.55
N SER A 164 2.67 24.94 12.87
CA SER A 164 3.13 25.94 11.90
C SER A 164 3.87 27.08 12.59
N ASP A 165 5.01 27.43 12.00
CA ASP A 165 5.81 28.61 12.37
C ASP A 165 5.50 29.79 11.42
N GLY A 166 4.42 29.70 10.64
CA GLY A 166 3.98 30.73 9.67
C GLY A 166 4.71 30.68 8.33
N LYS A 167 5.96 30.20 8.29
CA LYS A 167 6.74 29.99 7.07
C LYS A 167 6.76 28.52 6.62
N THR A 168 6.83 27.62 7.58
CA THR A 168 6.81 26.16 7.41
C THR A 168 5.66 25.59 8.23
N PHE A 169 5.06 24.50 7.75
CA PHE A 169 4.00 23.80 8.45
C PHE A 169 4.20 22.29 8.40
N ARG A 170 3.83 21.61 9.49
CA ARG A 170 3.81 20.17 9.63
C ARG A 170 2.36 19.71 9.71
N LEU A 171 1.95 18.88 8.76
CA LEU A 171 0.63 18.27 8.71
C LEU A 171 0.77 16.75 8.65
N PHE A 172 0.19 16.06 9.63
CA PHE A 172 0.26 14.60 9.71
C PHE A 172 -0.98 13.99 10.37
N SER A 173 -1.16 12.70 10.12
CA SER A 173 -2.13 11.84 10.79
C SER A 173 -1.39 10.91 11.74
N LEU A 174 -2.00 10.65 12.91
CA LEU A 174 -1.49 9.74 13.94
C LEU A 174 -1.70 8.25 13.60
N GLY A 175 -2.12 7.91 12.38
CA GLY A 175 -2.31 6.53 11.97
C GLY A 175 -3.30 5.74 12.84
N ALA A 176 -3.07 4.42 12.90
CA ALA A 176 -3.92 3.48 13.61
C ALA A 176 -3.71 3.49 15.13
N ASP A 177 -2.47 3.61 15.57
CA ASP A 177 -2.06 3.61 16.98
C ASP A 177 -2.52 4.86 17.73
N GLY A 178 -2.59 6.01 17.06
CA GLY A 178 -2.98 7.28 17.66
C GLY A 178 -1.88 7.92 18.52
N LEU A 179 -0.64 7.47 18.37
CA LEU A 179 0.53 8.01 19.08
C LEU A 179 1.33 8.87 18.12
N GLU A 180 1.91 9.96 18.62
CA GLU A 180 2.76 10.84 17.80
C GLU A 180 4.20 10.32 17.77
N GLY A 181 4.86 10.44 16.61
CA GLY A 181 6.26 10.06 16.43
C GLY A 181 6.49 8.58 16.18
N THR A 182 5.45 7.82 15.86
CA THR A 182 5.57 6.40 15.49
C THR A 182 5.71 6.24 13.97
N ALA A 183 6.09 5.03 13.52
CA ALA A 183 6.25 4.75 12.09
C ALA A 183 4.92 4.76 11.31
N ASP A 184 3.80 4.70 12.02
CA ASP A 184 2.45 4.69 11.45
C ASP A 184 1.96 6.10 11.12
N ASP A 185 2.70 7.15 11.53
CA ASP A 185 2.39 8.54 11.22
C ASP A 185 2.42 8.78 9.71
N ILE A 186 1.29 9.25 9.18
CA ILE A 186 1.15 9.55 7.75
C ILE A 186 1.38 11.04 7.55
N ALA A 187 2.52 11.39 6.96
CA ALA A 187 2.83 12.74 6.49
C ALA A 187 3.16 12.71 4.99
N THR A 188 2.66 13.69 4.23
CA THR A 188 2.96 13.82 2.78
C THR A 188 4.06 14.85 2.51
N SER A 189 4.32 15.77 3.44
CA SER A 189 5.32 16.81 3.22
C SER A 189 6.72 16.29 3.55
N ASP A 190 7.41 15.75 2.54
CA ASP A 190 8.86 15.47 2.57
C ASP A 190 9.69 16.73 2.91
N ARG A 191 9.08 17.93 2.85
CA ARG A 191 9.66 19.23 3.21
C ARG A 191 10.14 19.33 4.66
N PHE A 192 9.60 18.53 5.59
CA PHE A 192 10.03 18.53 6.99
C PHE A 192 11.10 17.47 7.30
N LYS A 193 11.17 16.36 6.55
CA LYS A 193 12.25 15.37 6.74
C LYS A 193 13.62 15.97 6.46
N ALA A 194 13.72 16.84 5.45
CA ALA A 194 14.94 17.56 5.14
C ALA A 194 15.42 18.50 6.26
N ALA A 195 14.51 19.07 7.06
CA ALA A 195 14.88 19.93 8.19
C ALA A 195 15.37 19.13 9.40
N GLY A 196 14.75 17.98 9.69
CA GLY A 196 15.16 17.10 10.78
C GLY A 196 16.53 16.46 10.57
N GLU A 197 16.86 16.06 9.33
CA GLU A 197 18.20 15.56 8.99
C GLU A 197 19.27 16.66 9.04
N ALA A 198 18.95 17.87 8.57
CA ALA A 198 19.89 19.00 8.63
C ALA A 198 20.20 19.46 10.06
N GLU A 199 19.22 19.46 10.96
CA GLU A 199 19.45 19.80 12.38
C GLU A 199 20.32 18.76 13.09
N THR A 200 20.16 17.46 12.76
CA THR A 200 21.06 16.43 13.28
C THR A 200 22.49 16.57 12.74
N GLU A 201 22.68 16.87 11.45
CA GLU A 201 24.02 17.07 10.88
C GLU A 201 24.75 18.29 11.46
N ILE A 202 24.04 19.41 11.68
CA ILE A 202 24.61 20.60 12.30
C ILE A 202 25.05 20.32 13.74
N SER A 203 24.25 19.57 14.51
CA SER A 203 24.59 19.20 15.90
C SER A 203 25.82 18.30 16.00
N VAL A 204 25.97 17.33 15.07
CA VAL A 204 27.13 16.44 15.00
C VAL A 204 28.38 17.22 14.59
N SER A 205 28.28 18.12 13.59
CA SER A 205 29.42 18.92 13.12
C SER A 205 29.91 19.94 14.17
N VAL A 206 28.99 20.57 14.92
CA VAL A 206 29.36 21.50 16.01
C VAL A 206 30.06 20.77 17.16
N GLU A 207 29.63 19.56 17.50
CA GLU A 207 30.27 18.77 18.56
C GLU A 207 31.66 18.26 18.12
N GLU A 208 31.85 17.93 16.84
CA GLU A 208 33.13 17.52 16.26
C GLU A 208 34.14 18.68 16.15
N LEU A 209 33.66 19.91 15.89
CA LEU A 209 34.51 21.10 16.00
C LEU A 209 34.86 21.45 17.45
N ARG A 210 33.94 21.18 18.39
CA ARG A 210 34.16 21.39 19.83
C ARG A 210 35.19 20.39 20.39
N SER A 211 35.21 19.16 19.89
CA SER A 211 36.23 18.16 20.26
C SER A 211 37.62 18.54 19.71
N LEU A 212 37.73 18.92 18.43
CA LEU A 212 39.00 19.34 17.82
C LEU A 212 39.64 20.56 18.50
N LYS A 213 38.82 21.50 18.99
CA LYS A 213 39.34 22.70 19.67
C LYS A 213 39.88 22.40 21.07
N LYS A 214 39.50 21.27 21.68
CA LYS A 214 39.97 20.86 23.01
C LYS A 214 41.40 20.33 22.99
N ASP A 215 41.84 19.83 21.83
CA ASP A 215 43.17 19.23 21.64
C ASP A 215 44.20 20.21 21.07
N MET A 216 43.84 21.48 20.87
CA MET A 216 44.78 22.49 20.40
C MET A 216 45.80 22.81 21.50
N PRO A 217 47.11 22.57 21.29
CA PRO A 217 48.12 22.94 22.27
C PRO A 217 48.14 24.46 22.39
N LYS A 218 48.09 24.97 23.63
CA LYS A 218 48.22 26.39 23.92
C LYS A 218 49.57 26.86 23.39
N SER A 219 49.56 27.50 22.22
CA SER A 219 50.71 28.24 21.69
C SER A 219 51.14 29.23 22.76
N GLY A 220 52.27 28.91 23.38
CA GLY A 220 52.84 29.67 24.48
C GLY A 220 53.28 31.04 23.98
N ASN A 221 52.92 32.05 24.76
CA ASN A 221 53.59 33.35 24.75
C ASN A 221 55.10 33.12 24.89
N ALA A 222 55.84 33.40 23.83
CA ALA A 222 57.26 33.69 23.91
C ALA A 222 57.44 35.17 23.56
N LYS A 223 58.14 35.85 24.48
CA LYS A 223 58.40 37.28 24.61
C LYS A 223 58.92 37.97 23.35
#